data_AF-A0A4Q5QYZ9-F1
#
_entry.id   AF-A0A4Q5QYZ9-F1
#
_cell.length_a   1.000
_cell.length_b   1.000
_cell.length_c   1.000
_cell.angle_alpha   90.00
_cell.angle_beta   90.00
_cell.angle_gamma   90.00
#
_symmetry.space_group_name_H-M   'P 1'
#
loop_
_entity.id
_entity.type
_entity.pdbx_description
1 polymer ?
#
loop_
_entity_poly.entity_id
_entity_poly.type
_entity_poly.pdbx_seq_one_letter_code
_entity_poly.pdbx_strand_id
1 'polypeptide(L)' 'MKKYFLLVLTGLALAFSGRAQAQTTPNFSEHIAPLVYTHCARCHRPGEVAPFSLLSYADVASRGTTI' A
#
# COMPACT_ATOMS: atom_id res chain seq x y z
N MET A 1 -40.10 25.50 15.12
CA MET A 1 -38.65 25.57 15.42
C MET A 1 -38.04 24.18 15.66
N LYS A 2 -38.36 23.47 16.75
CA LYS A 2 -37.79 22.14 17.10
C LYS A 2 -38.00 21.03 16.06
N LYS A 3 -39.14 21.05 15.35
CA LYS A 3 -39.49 20.06 14.31
C LYS A 3 -38.61 20.16 13.07
N TYR A 4 -38.32 21.40 12.64
CA TYR A 4 -37.41 21.66 11.51
C TYR A 4 -35.95 21.39 11.88
N PHE A 5 -35.57 21.64 13.14
CA PHE A 5 -34.23 21.31 13.65
C PHE A 5 -33.94 19.80 13.60
N LEU A 6 -34.91 18.95 13.96
CA LEU A 6 -34.79 17.49 13.85
C LEU A 6 -34.74 17.00 12.38
N LEU A 7 -35.45 17.66 11.47
CA LEU A 7 -35.44 17.32 10.03
C LEU A 7 -34.12 17.68 9.36
N VAL A 8 -33.49 18.78 9.75
CA VAL A 8 -32.17 19.18 9.22
C VAL A 8 -31.05 18.27 9.74
N LEU A 9 -31.10 17.87 11.02
CA LEU A 9 -30.13 16.94 11.61
C LEU A 9 -30.19 15.53 11.00
N THR A 10 -31.39 15.06 10.68
CA THR A 10 -31.57 13.76 10.01
C THR A 10 -31.17 13.81 8.55
N GLY A 11 -31.47 14.90 7.82
CA GLY A 11 -31.01 15.09 6.44
C GLY A 11 -29.49 15.19 6.29
N LEU A 12 -28.80 15.83 7.24
CA LEU A 12 -27.34 15.98 7.22
C LEU A 12 -26.59 14.65 7.45
N ALA A 13 -27.15 13.73 8.23
CA ALA A 13 -26.57 12.42 8.50
C ALA A 13 -26.53 11.52 7.24
N LEU A 14 -27.52 11.61 6.35
CA LEU A 14 -27.53 10.84 5.10
C LEU A 14 -26.48 11.32 4.08
N ALA A 15 -26.15 12.61 4.08
CA ALA A 15 -25.17 13.19 3.17
C ALA A 15 -23.72 12.79 3.49
N PHE A 16 -23.45 12.28 4.69
CA PHE A 16 -22.12 11.86 5.14
C PHE A 16 -21.91 10.34 5.09
N SER A 17 -22.61 9.66 4.17
CA SER A 17 -22.31 8.27 3.85
C SER A 17 -20.95 8.22 3.14
N GLY A 18 -19.88 8.05 3.93
CA GLY A 18 -18.51 7.97 3.44
C GLY A 18 -18.39 6.93 2.33
N ARG A 19 -17.96 7.36 1.15
CA ARG A 19 -17.69 6.44 0.05
C ARG A 19 -16.54 5.52 0.47
N ALA A 20 -16.80 4.22 0.53
CA ALA A 20 -15.74 3.23 0.70
C ALA A 20 -14.81 3.34 -0.51
N GLN A 21 -13.61 3.88 -0.28
CA GLN A 21 -12.59 3.98 -1.31
C GLN A 21 -12.07 2.57 -1.56
N ALA A 22 -12.24 2.07 -2.78
CA ALA A 22 -11.68 0.78 -3.16
C ALA A 22 -10.16 0.84 -2.96
N GLN A 23 -9.66 0.12 -1.96
CA GLN A 23 -8.23 -0.02 -1.73
C GLN A 23 -7.69 -0.94 -2.83
N THR A 24 -6.95 -0.37 -3.78
CA THR A 24 -6.20 -1.16 -4.74
C THR A 24 -5.16 -1.97 -3.99
N THR A 25 -5.22 -3.29 -4.14
CA THR A 25 -4.21 -4.17 -3.54
C THR A 25 -2.91 -3.98 -4.31
N PRO A 26 -1.80 -3.57 -3.65
CA PRO A 26 -0.54 -3.40 -4.34
C PRO A 26 -0.07 -4.74 -4.90
N ASN A 27 0.45 -4.72 -6.12
CA ASN A 27 1.07 -5.87 -6.75
C ASN A 27 2.59 -5.69 -6.81
N PHE A 28 3.31 -6.81 -6.93
CA PHE A 28 4.75 -6.80 -6.91
C PHE A 28 5.35 -5.97 -8.05
N SER A 29 4.93 -6.22 -9.28
CA SER A 29 5.54 -5.64 -10.47
C SER A 29 5.46 -4.11 -10.50
N GLU A 30 4.31 -3.54 -10.15
CA GLU A 30 4.07 -2.10 -10.26
C GLU A 30 4.46 -1.34 -8.99
N HIS A 31 4.27 -1.94 -7.81
CA HIS A 31 4.36 -1.20 -6.54
C HIS A 31 5.60 -1.55 -5.73
N ILE A 32 6.10 -2.79 -5.82
CA ILE A 32 7.19 -3.28 -4.96
C ILE A 32 8.51 -3.35 -5.71
N ALA A 33 8.53 -3.91 -6.92
CA ALA A 33 9.74 -4.09 -7.71
C ALA A 33 10.52 -2.78 -7.95
N PRO A 34 9.87 -1.63 -8.26
CA PRO A 34 10.59 -0.37 -8.40
C PRO A 34 11.31 0.06 -7.12
N LEU A 35 10.71 -0.17 -5.95
CA LEU A 35 11.30 0.15 -4.66
C LEU A 35 12.52 -0.74 -4.38
N VAL A 36 12.39 -2.05 -4.61
CA VAL A 36 13.48 -3.01 -4.43
C VAL A 36 14.65 -2.67 -5.35
N TYR A 37 14.40 -2.40 -6.63
CA TYR A 37 15.46 -2.09 -7.59
C TYR A 37 16.16 -0.76 -7.30
N THR A 38 15.42 0.24 -6.84
CA THR A 38 15.97 1.57 -6.53
C THR A 38 16.78 1.57 -5.24
N HIS A 39 16.30 0.90 -4.20
CA HIS A 39 16.86 1.05 -2.85
C HIS A 39 17.68 -0.15 -2.37
N CYS A 40 17.36 -1.37 -2.82
CA CYS A 40 17.92 -2.60 -2.26
C CYS A 40 18.89 -3.30 -3.23
N ALA A 41 18.50 -3.42 -4.50
CA ALA A 41 19.23 -4.19 -5.51
C ALA A 41 20.64 -3.64 -5.79
N ARG A 42 20.89 -2.36 -5.49
CA ARG A 42 22.24 -1.77 -5.57
C ARG A 42 23.28 -2.52 -4.74
N CYS A 43 22.87 -3.09 -3.60
CA CYS A 43 23.74 -3.87 -2.72
C CYS A 43 23.41 -5.36 -2.83
N HIS A 44 22.13 -5.71 -3.00
CA HIS A 44 21.63 -7.08 -3.10
C HIS A 44 21.53 -7.58 -4.55
N ARG A 45 22.63 -7.50 -5.28
CA ARG A 45 22.78 -8.12 -6.60
C ARG A 45 24.07 -8.94 -6.65
N PRO A 46 24.18 -9.95 -7.52
CA PRO A 46 25.40 -10.74 -7.65
C PRO A 46 26.62 -9.87 -7.88
N GLY A 47 27.70 -10.11 -7.13
CA GLY A 47 28.97 -9.40 -7.23
C GLY A 47 29.06 -8.12 -6.37
N GLU A 48 28.00 -7.74 -5.65
CA GLU A 48 28.02 -6.62 -4.71
C GLU A 48 28.19 -7.07 -3.25
N VAL A 49 28.26 -6.09 -2.35
CA VAL A 49 28.59 -6.29 -0.93
C VAL A 49 27.57 -7.12 -0.13
N ALA A 50 26.29 -7.16 -0.55
CA ALA A 50 25.27 -7.88 0.22
C ALA A 50 25.22 -9.38 -0.14
N PRO A 51 24.92 -10.26 0.83
CA PRO A 51 25.18 -11.70 0.69
C PRO A 51 24.13 -12.48 -0.13
N PHE A 52 23.15 -11.81 -0.73
CA PHE A 52 22.10 -12.46 -1.53
C PHE A 52 21.48 -11.51 -2.57
N SER A 53 20.84 -12.11 -3.58
CA SER A 53 20.11 -11.43 -4.65
C SER A 53 18.73 -10.94 -4.20
N LEU A 54 18.26 -9.81 -4.72
CA LEU A 54 16.87 -9.35 -4.66
C LEU A 54 16.32 -9.03 -6.07
N LEU A 55 16.80 -9.74 -7.09
CA LEU A 55 16.46 -9.48 -8.50
C LEU A 55 15.23 -10.26 -9.00
N SER A 56 14.66 -11.14 -8.18
CA SER A 56 13.44 -11.88 -8.50
C SER A 56 12.39 -11.74 -7.41
N TYR A 57 11.12 -11.98 -7.77
CA TYR A 57 10.03 -12.03 -6.79
C TYR A 57 10.31 -13.05 -5.68
N ALA A 58 10.77 -14.24 -6.04
CA ALA A 58 11.02 -15.31 -5.08
C ALA A 58 12.10 -14.93 -4.06
N ASP A 59 13.17 -14.29 -4.53
CA ASP A 59 14.24 -13.80 -3.67
C ASP A 59 13.70 -12.77 -2.67
N VAL A 60 12.93 -11.78 -3.14
CA VAL A 60 12.33 -10.75 -2.30
C VAL A 60 11.33 -11.36 -1.31
N ALA A 61 10.45 -12.25 -1.77
CA ALA A 61 9.42 -12.87 -0.95
C ALA A 61 10.03 -13.72 0.19
N SER A 62 11.14 -14.42 -0.07
CA SER A 62 11.84 -15.22 0.96
C SER A 62 12.41 -14.37 2.11
N ARG A 63 12.52 -13.05 1.91
CA ARG A 63 13.18 -12.12 2.83
C ARG A 63 12.26 -11.09 3.47
N GLY A 64 11.00 -11.00 3.03
CA GLY A 64 10.07 -9.92 3.43
C GLY A 64 9.73 -9.81 4.92
N THR A 65 10.18 -10.76 5.76
CA THR A 65 10.00 -10.74 7.21
C THR A 65 11.28 -10.41 8.00
N THR A 66 12.43 -10.31 7.34
CA THR A 66 13.75 -10.28 8.02
C THR A 66 14.59 -9.06 7.65
N ILE A 67 14.30 -8.42 6.53
CA ILE A 67 14.86 -7.15 6.07
C ILE A 67 13.74 -6.13 5.91
#